data_AF-A0A1V0DFQ2-F1
#
_entry.id   AF-A0A1V0DFQ2-F1
#
_cell.length_a   1.000
_cell.length_b   1.000
_cell.length_c   1.000
_cell.angle_alpha   90.00
_cell.angle_beta   90.00
_cell.angle_gamma   90.00
#
_symmetry.space_group_name_H-M   'P 1'
#
loop_
_entity.id
_entity.type
_entity.pdbx_description
1 polymer ?
#
loop_
_entity_poly.entity_id
_entity_poly.type
_entity_poly.pdbx_seq_one_letter_code
_entity_poly.pdbx_strand_id
1 'polypeptide(L)'
;MSSFRTESLNVRSMGKNHNLAQAISHTGWDLFVRMLEYRTTLYGKKLVPIGRWYPSTKTCSGCKDTMEPLPLDVRKWGVPAAGQNTTAT
;
A
#
# COMPACT_ATOMS: atom_id res chain seq x y z
N MET A 1 -21.72 5.76 -8.87
CA MET A 1 -20.62 6.66 -8.44
C MET A 1 -19.33 5.87 -8.31
N SER A 2 -18.28 6.22 -9.06
CA SER A 2 -16.98 5.55 -8.96
C SER A 2 -16.20 6.08 -7.76
N SER A 3 -15.69 5.17 -6.92
CA SER A 3 -14.84 5.50 -5.76
C SER A 3 -13.41 5.03 -5.97
N PHE A 4 -12.44 5.86 -5.62
CA PHE A 4 -11.02 5.50 -5.56
C PHE A 4 -10.60 5.20 -4.13
N ARG A 5 -9.66 4.28 -3.97
CA ARG A 5 -9.12 3.87 -2.67
C ARG A 5 -7.62 4.14 -2.61
N THR A 6 -7.14 4.65 -1.48
CA THR A 6 -5.71 4.94 -1.25
C THR A 6 -5.30 4.44 0.13
N GLU A 7 -4.06 3.99 0.28
CA GLU A 7 -3.54 3.50 1.56
C GLU A 7 -3.30 4.65 2.54
N SER A 8 -3.80 4.53 3.77
CA SER A 8 -3.54 5.50 4.84
C SER A 8 -2.19 5.22 5.53
N LEU A 9 -1.10 5.54 4.82
CA LEU A 9 0.26 5.39 5.33
C LEU A 9 0.59 6.44 6.40
N ASN A 10 1.30 6.03 7.45
CA ASN A 10 1.85 6.97 8.43
C ASN A 10 3.19 7.54 7.94
N VAL A 11 3.13 8.46 6.99
CA VAL A 11 4.32 9.08 6.36
C VAL A 11 5.28 9.66 7.41
N ARG A 12 4.74 10.29 8.46
CA ARG A 12 5.53 10.84 9.57
C ARG A 12 6.32 9.77 10.33
N SER A 13 5.73 8.60 10.55
CA SER A 13 6.42 7.49 11.20
C SER A 13 7.42 6.80 10.27
N MET A 14 7.10 6.69 8.97
CA MET A 14 8.01 6.11 7.99
C MET A 14 9.27 6.96 7.84
N GLY A 15 9.13 8.30 7.89
CA GLY A 15 10.26 9.24 7.85
C GLY A 15 11.22 9.14 9.04
N LYS A 16 10.87 8.41 10.11
CA LYS A 16 11.79 8.13 11.23
C LYS A 16 12.80 7.03 10.91
N ASN A 17 12.57 6.23 9.88
CA ASN A 17 13.55 5.21 9.47
C ASN A 17 14.67 5.90 8.69
N HIS A 18 15.85 6.04 9.30
CA HIS A 18 17.01 6.72 8.72
C HIS A 18 17.40 6.20 7.33
N ASN A 19 17.20 4.90 7.05
CA ASN A 19 17.52 4.30 5.76
C ASN A 19 16.53 4.72 4.65
N LEU A 20 15.31 5.11 5.01
CA LEU A 20 14.23 5.44 4.07
C LEU A 20 13.82 6.92 4.12
N ALA A 21 14.26 7.68 5.13
CA ALA A 21 13.83 9.04 5.41
C ALA A 21 14.04 9.99 4.23
N GLN A 22 15.18 9.90 3.56
CA GLN A 22 15.48 10.73 2.38
C GLN A 22 14.51 10.42 1.22
N ALA A 23 14.32 9.13 0.91
CA ALA A 23 13.41 8.71 -0.16
C ALA A 23 11.95 9.11 0.13
N ILE A 24 11.52 8.99 1.38
CA ILE A 24 10.17 9.37 1.82
C ILE A 24 9.98 10.90 1.77
N SER A 25 11.00 11.67 2.12
CA SER A 25 10.93 13.13 2.10
C SER A 25 10.89 13.68 0.67
N HIS A 26 11.60 13.04 -0.26
CA HIS A 26 11.65 13.46 -1.67
C HIS A 26 10.37 13.12 -2.45
N THR A 27 9.54 12.19 -1.97
CA THR A 27 8.38 11.69 -2.72
C THR A 27 7.12 12.54 -2.57
N GLY A 28 7.05 13.47 -1.60
CA GLY A 28 5.95 14.44 -1.53
C GLY A 28 4.56 13.84 -1.30
N TRP A 29 4.45 12.78 -0.49
CA TRP A 29 3.21 12.02 -0.27
C TRP A 29 1.99 12.88 0.11
N ASP A 30 2.16 13.92 0.92
CA ASP A 30 1.06 14.81 1.30
C ASP A 30 0.47 15.56 0.09
N LEU A 31 1.33 16.07 -0.79
CA LEU A 31 0.90 16.75 -2.01
C LEU A 31 0.19 15.79 -2.97
N PHE A 32 0.69 14.56 -3.08
CA PHE A 32 0.07 13.53 -3.91
C PHE A 32 -1.37 13.23 -3.47
N VAL A 33 -1.61 13.04 -2.16
CA VAL A 33 -2.95 12.78 -1.61
C VAL A 33 -3.86 13.99 -1.84
N ARG A 34 -3.39 15.21 -1.56
CA ARG A 34 -4.16 16.44 -1.82
C ARG A 34 -4.57 16.58 -3.29
N MET A 35 -3.68 16.23 -4.22
CA MET A 35 -4.00 16.30 -5.65
C MET A 35 -5.06 15.27 -6.04
N LEU A 36 -5.04 14.08 -5.45
CA LEU A 36 -6.09 13.07 -5.65
C LEU A 36 -7.43 13.54 -5.08
N GLU A 37 -7.45 14.12 -3.89
CA GLU A 37 -8.67 14.70 -3.29
C GLU A 37 -9.25 15.80 -4.18
N TYR A 38 -8.41 16.71 -4.65
CA TYR A 38 -8.80 17.77 -5.58
C TYR A 38 -9.42 17.20 -6.86
N ARG A 39 -8.76 16.25 -7.52
CA ARG A 39 -9.24 15.63 -8.76
C ARG A 39 -10.53 14.86 -8.55
N THR A 40 -10.62 14.07 -7.48
CA THR A 40 -11.83 13.29 -7.20
C THR A 40 -13.02 14.20 -6.95
N THR A 41 -12.84 15.28 -6.18
CA THR A 41 -13.85 16.32 -5.97
C THR A 41 -14.30 16.96 -7.28
N LEU A 42 -13.34 17.33 -8.15
CA LEU A 42 -13.61 17.94 -9.45
C LEU A 42 -14.48 17.05 -10.36
N TYR A 43 -14.30 15.73 -10.31
CA TYR A 43 -15.06 14.77 -11.12
C TYR A 43 -16.27 14.16 -10.40
N GLY A 44 -16.66 14.67 -9.22
CA GLY A 44 -17.78 14.11 -8.43
C GLY A 44 -17.54 12.67 -7.95
N LYS A 45 -16.28 12.27 -7.81
CA LYS A 45 -15.85 10.97 -7.30
C LYS A 45 -15.43 11.08 -5.83
N LYS A 46 -15.37 9.95 -5.14
CA LYS A 46 -14.92 9.89 -3.74
C LYS A 46 -13.55 9.25 -3.64
N LEU A 47 -12.63 9.87 -2.90
CA LEU A 47 -11.41 9.24 -2.42
C LEU A 47 -11.69 8.64 -1.03
N VAL A 48 -11.47 7.33 -0.88
CA VAL A 48 -11.69 6.61 0.38
C VAL A 48 -10.35 6.06 0.88
N PRO A 49 -9.80 6.59 1.99
CA PRO A 49 -8.62 6.02 2.58
C PRO A 49 -8.93 4.62 3.14
N ILE A 50 -8.13 3.61 2.78
CA ILE A 50 -8.20 2.29 3.41
C ILE A 50 -7.52 2.34 4.78
N GLY A 51 -8.06 1.55 5.71
CA GLY A 51 -7.56 1.50 7.09
C GLY A 51 -6.08 1.14 7.15
N ARG A 52 -5.34 1.83 8.03
CA ARG A 52 -3.89 1.64 8.18
C ARG A 52 -3.47 0.20 8.52
N TRP A 53 -4.31 -0.51 9.26
CA TRP A 53 -4.05 -1.88 9.70
C TRP A 53 -4.59 -2.94 8.74
N TYR A 54 -5.09 -2.52 7.58
CA TYR A 54 -5.52 -3.45 6.55
C TYR A 54 -4.29 -4.12 5.93
N PRO A 55 -4.18 -5.46 5.93
CA PRO A 55 -3.00 -6.17 5.46
C PRO A 55 -2.93 -6.24 3.92
N SER A 56 -3.09 -5.12 3.21
CA SER A 56 -3.14 -5.07 1.73
C SER A 56 -1.90 -5.71 1.09
N THR A 57 -0.72 -5.45 1.64
CA THR A 57 0.56 -5.94 1.13
C THR A 57 0.81 -7.41 1.41
N LYS A 58 0.04 -8.01 2.32
CA LYS A 58 0.17 -9.40 2.79
C LYS A 58 -1.02 -10.28 2.41
N THR A 59 -2.10 -9.67 1.93
CA THR A 59 -3.33 -10.35 1.52
C THR A 59 -3.27 -10.66 0.05
N CYS A 60 -3.48 -11.92 -0.31
CA CYS A 60 -3.58 -12.30 -1.71
C CYS A 60 -4.85 -11.77 -2.36
N SER A 61 -4.71 -11.16 -3.54
CA SER A 61 -5.87 -10.73 -4.34
C SER A 61 -6.72 -11.90 -4.85
N GLY A 62 -6.14 -13.10 -5.01
CA GLY A 62 -6.81 -14.31 -5.48
C GLY A 62 -7.52 -15.07 -4.36
N CYS A 63 -6.77 -15.61 -3.40
CA CYS A 63 -7.32 -16.48 -2.35
C CYS A 63 -7.72 -15.76 -1.06
N LYS A 64 -7.35 -14.48 -0.88
CA LYS A 64 -7.59 -13.66 0.32
C LYS A 64 -6.90 -14.14 1.60
N ASP A 65 -6.00 -15.13 1.49
CA ASP A 65 -5.15 -15.52 2.60
C ASP A 65 -4.13 -14.43 2.91
N THR A 66 -3.85 -14.26 4.21
CA THR A 66 -2.85 -13.31 4.72
C THR A 66 -1.58 -14.08 5.06
N MET A 67 -0.45 -13.68 4.47
CA MET A 67 0.85 -14.28 4.76
C MET A 67 1.68 -13.43 5.72
N GLU A 68 2.30 -14.08 6.71
CA GLU A 68 3.20 -13.45 7.68
C GLU A 68 4.34 -14.42 8.03
N PRO A 69 5.62 -14.01 8.00
CA PRO A 69 6.16 -12.67 7.72
C PRO A 69 6.48 -12.42 6.23
N LEU A 70 6.29 -11.17 5.77
CA LEU A 70 6.71 -10.69 4.44
C LEU A 70 7.76 -9.57 4.60
N PRO A 71 9.06 -9.86 4.36
CA PRO A 71 10.13 -8.86 4.39
C PRO A 71 10.00 -7.78 3.29
N LEU A 72 10.56 -6.58 3.54
CA LEU A 72 10.45 -5.42 2.63
C LEU A 72 11.19 -5.59 1.29
N ASP A 73 12.24 -6.41 1.28
CA ASP A 73 13.07 -6.75 0.14
C ASP A 73 12.37 -7.73 -0.83
N VAL A 74 11.37 -8.48 -0.34
CA VAL A 74 10.57 -9.39 -1.16
C VAL A 74 9.60 -8.56 -2.02
N ARG A 75 9.95 -8.39 -3.30
CA ARG A 75 9.13 -7.63 -4.28
C ARG A 75 8.04 -8.45 -4.95
N LYS A 76 8.21 -9.78 -4.99
CA LYS A 76 7.28 -10.72 -5.60
C LYS A 76 7.04 -11.84 -4.61
N TRP A 77 5.78 -12.11 -4.30
CA TRP A 77 5.38 -13.20 -3.44
C TRP A 77 4.09 -13.80 -3.99
N GLY A 78 4.00 -15.11 -3.97
CA GLY A 78 2.79 -15.86 -4.29
C GLY A 78 2.34 -16.56 -3.02
N VAL A 79 1.03 -16.69 -2.84
CA VAL A 79 0.52 -17.60 -1.82
C VAL A 79 0.90 -18.99 -2.26
N PRO A 80 1.33 -19.88 -1.35
CA PRO A 80 1.23 -21.29 -1.63
C PRO A 80 -0.25 -21.55 -1.96
N ALA A 81 -0.56 -21.70 -3.25
CA ALA A 81 -1.74 -22.46 -3.63
C ALA A 81 -1.72 -23.71 -2.76
N ALA A 82 -2.86 -24.20 -2.28
CA ALA A 82 -2.91 -25.54 -1.69
C ALA A 82 -2.13 -26.50 -2.60
N GLY A 83 -0.86 -26.78 -2.27
CA GLY A 83 0.08 -27.57 -3.06
C GLY A 83 1.23 -26.93 -3.88
N GLN A 84 1.52 -25.62 -3.96
CA GLN A 84 2.72 -25.15 -4.70
C GLN A 84 3.48 -23.97 -4.07
N ASN A 85 4.60 -24.33 -3.45
CA ASN A 85 5.66 -23.53 -2.86
C ASN A 85 6.63 -23.03 -3.95
N THR A 86 6.36 -21.85 -4.53
CA THR A 86 7.38 -21.16 -5.34
C THR A 86 8.12 -20.17 -4.44
N THR A 87 9.23 -20.62 -3.87
CA THR A 87 10.33 -19.76 -3.41
C THR A 87 10.80 -18.92 -4.59
N ALA A 88 10.65 -17.60 -4.53
CA ALA A 88 11.24 -16.69 -5.49
C ALA A 88 12.74 -16.52 -5.16
N THR A 89 13.58 -16.91 -6.11
CA THR A 89 15.04 -16.63 -6.15
C THR A 89 15.33 -15.14 -6.15
#